data_AF-A0A193LHL2-F1
#
_entry.id   AF-A0A193LHL2-F1
#
_cell.length_a   1.000
_cell.length_b   1.000
_cell.length_c   1.000
_cell.angle_alpha   90.00
_cell.angle_beta   90.00
_cell.angle_gamma   90.00
#
_symmetry.space_group_name_H-M   'P 1'
#
loop_
_entity.id
_entity.type
_entity.pdbx_description
1 polymer ?
#
loop_
_entity_poly.entity_id
_entity_poly.type
_entity_poly.pdbx_seq_one_letter_code
_entity_poly.pdbx_strand_id
1 'polypeptide(L)'
;MLEEIGHLISYLADSPDLCGLENYKAFDAHDLSGEIIYQTASGQKSLLSLTQGDGISRNLLSLVRKNTAVQPVAIRLGLLSKVSARTAKSIDIAEHVVGVLREWGCVASWVELADAEAVEQFIADENQVNLVLVPLDGKRGDRPPENALEWIKYLDEENSAFQLCSTASNPVYSRHGLAMAILQKAGGVHFSTQPADGDFFKNAWFIGLDLGRGGQREGRIAAIALTAPDGSLKAYWRALKDKTESLPLDVLSHGLRWIMSQAEDLESTRHLILIRDGRCPRDENLEHYKTAMGQRRFTLVEFIKRGTPLMHVGCAEPNPGTILVPSSSPFAAMYACLAPQRGILSGPAKFRTRLNPNELSHRKLGAILTSLCHSATLSYQPAGVPAPLQWSNGLAKLSFSDLQFSGWAHLPHHTVDLR
;
A
#
# COMPACT_ATOMS: atom_id res chain seq x y z
N MET A 1 -30.28 12.29 14.83
CA MET A 1 -29.22 11.32 14.45
C MET A 1 -29.41 9.92 15.02
N LEU A 2 -29.44 9.68 16.34
CA LEU A 2 -29.75 8.34 16.90
C LEU A 2 -31.17 7.87 16.53
N GLU A 3 -32.15 8.77 16.63
CA GLU A 3 -33.50 8.53 16.11
C GLU A 3 -33.49 8.28 14.60
N GLU A 4 -32.64 8.94 13.82
CA GLU A 4 -32.66 8.84 12.36
C GLU A 4 -32.12 7.50 11.83
N ILE A 5 -31.10 6.92 12.48
CA ILE A 5 -30.64 5.55 12.13
C ILE A 5 -31.63 4.51 12.64
N GLY A 6 -32.19 4.69 13.84
CA GLY A 6 -33.27 3.83 14.34
C GLY A 6 -34.49 3.87 13.42
N HIS A 7 -34.88 5.05 12.96
CA HIS A 7 -35.96 5.27 12.00
C HIS A 7 -35.61 4.71 10.64
N LEU A 8 -34.36 4.79 10.17
CA LEU A 8 -33.93 4.15 8.93
C LEU A 8 -34.00 2.63 9.03
N ILE A 9 -33.54 2.04 10.13
CA ILE A 9 -33.64 0.59 10.39
C ILE A 9 -35.11 0.16 10.46
N SER A 10 -35.95 0.89 11.19
CA SER A 10 -37.40 0.64 11.23
C SER A 10 -38.05 0.80 9.85
N TYR A 11 -37.76 1.88 9.14
CA TYR A 11 -38.26 2.15 7.79
C TYR A 11 -37.86 1.05 6.79
N LEU A 12 -36.62 0.56 6.87
CA LEU A 12 -36.14 -0.55 6.03
C LEU A 12 -36.75 -1.89 6.45
N ALA A 13 -37.04 -2.11 7.74
CA ALA A 13 -37.72 -3.29 8.24
C ALA A 13 -39.21 -3.33 7.86
N ASP A 14 -39.84 -2.15 7.78
CA ASP A 14 -41.26 -1.95 7.48
C ASP A 14 -41.55 -1.79 5.97
N SER A 15 -40.52 -1.73 5.13
CA SER A 15 -40.65 -1.57 3.67
C SER A 15 -41.11 -2.89 3.02
N PRO A 16 -42.30 -2.94 2.40
CA PRO A 16 -42.91 -4.19 1.93
C PRO A 16 -42.17 -4.88 0.77
N ASP A 17 -41.27 -4.16 0.08
CA ASP A 17 -40.49 -4.67 -1.05
C ASP A 17 -39.07 -5.12 -0.65
N LEU A 18 -38.66 -4.91 0.60
CA LEU A 18 -37.40 -5.39 1.15
C LEU A 18 -37.72 -6.60 2.03
N CYS A 19 -37.26 -7.79 1.63
CA CYS A 19 -37.29 -8.97 2.49
C CYS A 19 -36.77 -8.58 3.88
N GLY A 20 -37.62 -8.77 4.90
CA GLY A 20 -37.47 -8.17 6.22
C GLY A 20 -36.04 -8.26 6.77
N LEU A 21 -35.60 -7.19 7.42
CA LEU A 21 -34.31 -7.16 8.12
C LEU A 21 -34.27 -8.27 9.18
N GLU A 22 -33.64 -9.38 8.86
CA GLU A 22 -33.41 -10.47 9.81
C GLU A 22 -32.29 -10.07 10.78
N ASN A 23 -32.60 -10.10 12.08
CA ASN A 23 -31.61 -9.86 13.13
C ASN A 23 -30.69 -11.09 13.25
N TYR A 24 -29.64 -11.13 12.43
CA TYR A 24 -28.67 -12.21 12.43
C TYR A 24 -27.63 -12.00 13.54
N LYS A 25 -27.78 -12.71 14.65
CA LYS A 25 -26.90 -12.61 15.84
C LYS A 25 -25.75 -13.61 15.87
N ALA A 26 -25.65 -14.50 14.90
CA ALA A 26 -24.61 -15.54 14.86
C ALA A 26 -23.34 -15.03 14.17
N PHE A 27 -22.59 -14.17 14.86
CA PHE A 27 -21.26 -13.75 14.46
C PHE A 27 -20.37 -13.52 15.69
N ASP A 28 -19.08 -13.82 15.54
CA ASP A 28 -18.07 -13.45 16.52
C ASP A 28 -17.47 -12.09 16.14
N ALA A 29 -17.37 -11.19 17.11
CA ALA A 29 -16.75 -9.88 16.95
C ALA A 29 -15.44 -9.81 17.73
N HIS A 30 -14.37 -9.31 17.09
CA HIS A 30 -13.10 -9.09 17.75
C HIS A 30 -12.57 -7.70 17.43
N ASP A 31 -12.23 -6.93 18.46
CA ASP A 31 -11.46 -5.70 18.32
C ASP A 31 -9.97 -6.02 18.49
N LEU A 32 -9.23 -5.97 17.37
CA LEU A 32 -7.80 -6.30 17.35
C LEU A 32 -6.90 -5.07 17.53
N SER A 33 -7.46 -3.87 17.71
CA SER A 33 -6.68 -2.63 17.78
C SER A 33 -5.65 -2.61 18.91
N GLY A 34 -5.90 -3.32 20.02
CA GLY A 34 -4.94 -3.50 21.10
C GLY A 34 -3.76 -4.42 20.75
N GLU A 35 -3.93 -5.27 19.73
CA GLU A 35 -2.96 -6.28 19.29
C GLU A 35 -2.11 -5.82 18.12
N ILE A 36 -2.44 -4.69 17.47
CA ILE A 36 -1.62 -4.14 16.39
C ILE A 36 -0.62 -3.16 16.98
N ILE A 37 0.67 -3.46 16.84
CA ILE A 37 1.76 -2.71 17.44
C ILE A 37 2.49 -1.90 16.38
N TYR A 38 2.56 -0.59 16.59
CA TYR A 38 3.48 0.32 15.94
C TYR A 38 4.82 0.28 16.64
N GLN A 39 5.83 -0.22 15.94
CA GLN A 39 7.22 -0.20 16.39
C GLN A 39 7.90 1.07 15.87
N THR A 40 8.45 1.85 16.78
CA THR A 40 9.25 3.05 16.52
C THR A 40 10.64 2.89 17.15
N ALA A 41 11.55 3.80 16.83
CA ALA A 41 12.88 3.82 17.45
C ALA A 41 12.83 4.08 18.97
N SER A 42 11.84 4.84 19.46
CA SER A 42 11.71 5.16 20.90
C SER A 42 10.87 4.16 21.69
N GLY A 43 10.23 3.19 21.03
CA GLY A 43 9.39 2.19 21.68
C GLY A 43 8.20 1.74 20.84
N GLN A 44 7.20 1.18 21.52
CA GLN A 44 6.02 0.57 20.91
C GLN A 44 4.74 1.30 21.33
N LYS A 45 3.77 1.36 20.42
CA LYS A 45 2.40 1.83 20.69
C LYS A 45 1.38 0.90 20.06
N SER A 46 0.28 0.60 20.75
CA SER A 46 -0.84 -0.11 20.13
C SER A 46 -1.63 0.82 19.21
N LEU A 47 -2.29 0.27 18.19
CA LEU A 47 -3.22 1.00 17.34
C LEU A 47 -4.37 1.59 18.17
N LEU A 48 -4.86 0.86 19.18
CA LEU A 48 -5.87 1.37 20.12
C LEU A 48 -5.42 2.67 20.82
N SER A 49 -4.16 2.77 21.22
CA SER A 49 -3.65 4.00 21.84
C SER A 49 -3.59 5.18 20.86
N LEU A 50 -3.46 4.90 19.56
CA LEU A 50 -3.41 5.92 18.51
C LEU A 50 -4.80 6.38 18.07
N THR A 51 -5.87 5.62 18.34
CA THR A 51 -7.24 6.00 17.97
C THR A 51 -7.92 6.88 19.04
N GLN A 52 -7.37 6.95 20.25
CA GLN A 52 -7.90 7.73 21.36
C GLN A 52 -7.63 9.25 21.22
N GLY A 53 -8.46 10.08 21.86
CA GLY A 53 -8.26 11.52 21.98
C GLY A 53 -8.44 12.30 20.66
N ASP A 54 -7.37 12.94 20.19
CA ASP A 54 -7.34 13.81 19.00
C ASP A 54 -7.59 13.09 17.66
N GLY A 55 -7.64 11.76 17.68
CA GLY A 55 -7.90 10.91 16.53
C GLY A 55 -6.62 10.45 15.81
N ILE A 56 -6.76 9.36 15.06
CA ILE A 56 -5.64 8.60 14.48
C ILE A 56 -4.71 9.45 13.61
N SER A 57 -5.24 10.29 12.72
CA SER A 57 -4.40 11.06 11.79
C SER A 57 -3.49 12.06 12.51
N ARG A 58 -3.96 12.71 13.58
CA ARG A 58 -3.15 13.64 14.39
C ARG A 58 -2.14 12.90 15.24
N ASN A 59 -2.55 11.79 15.85
CA ASN A 59 -1.67 10.96 16.67
C ASN A 59 -0.54 10.34 15.85
N LEU A 60 -0.83 9.88 14.62
CA LEU A 60 0.18 9.39 13.68
C LEU A 60 1.13 10.49 13.22
N LEU A 61 0.61 11.69 12.91
CA LEU A 61 1.47 12.83 12.59
C LEU A 61 2.38 13.19 13.78
N SER A 62 1.86 13.16 15.01
CA SER A 62 2.65 13.38 16.23
C SER A 62 3.72 12.30 16.40
N LEU A 63 3.37 11.04 16.13
CA LEU A 63 4.29 9.90 16.18
C LEU A 63 5.45 10.08 15.21
N VAL A 64 5.19 10.41 13.94
CA VAL A 64 6.26 10.60 12.94
C VAL A 64 7.08 11.87 13.16
N ARG A 65 6.53 12.90 13.82
CA ARG A 65 7.30 14.14 14.11
C ARG A 65 8.22 14.02 15.33
N LYS A 66 7.89 13.14 16.27
CA LYS A 66 8.61 13.01 17.56
C LYS A 66 9.63 11.88 17.57
N ASN A 67 9.61 11.01 16.58
CA ASN A 67 10.46 9.84 16.51
C ASN A 67 11.46 9.97 15.36
N THR A 68 12.65 9.42 15.58
CA THR A 68 13.56 9.10 14.50
C THR A 68 13.06 7.87 13.75
N ALA A 69 13.57 7.67 12.54
CA ALA A 69 13.33 6.44 11.80
C ALA A 69 13.91 5.24 12.54
N VAL A 70 13.23 4.08 12.47
CA VAL A 70 13.74 2.80 12.98
C VAL A 70 14.98 2.36 12.21
N GLN A 71 15.01 2.66 10.91
CA GLN A 71 16.16 2.43 10.03
C GLN A 71 16.43 3.71 9.24
N PRO A 72 17.21 4.65 9.80
CA PRO A 72 17.67 5.83 9.06
C PRO A 72 18.71 5.42 8.02
N VAL A 73 18.83 6.21 6.95
CA VAL A 73 19.77 5.95 5.84
C VAL A 73 20.41 7.26 5.38
N ALA A 74 21.53 7.17 4.66
CA ALA A 74 22.12 8.32 3.99
C ALA A 74 21.43 8.52 2.63
N ILE A 75 20.93 9.74 2.37
CA ILE A 75 20.14 10.05 1.18
C ILE A 75 20.66 11.34 0.56
N ARG A 76 20.97 11.28 -0.74
CA ARG A 76 21.25 12.47 -1.54
C ARG A 76 20.11 12.66 -2.52
N LEU A 77 19.47 13.83 -2.50
CA LEU A 77 18.39 14.18 -3.41
C LEU A 77 18.89 15.04 -4.56
N GLY A 78 18.61 14.64 -5.80
CA GLY A 78 18.89 15.42 -6.99
C GLY A 78 17.62 16.08 -7.51
N LEU A 79 17.50 17.41 -7.45
CA LEU A 79 16.30 18.12 -7.88
C LEU A 79 16.35 18.48 -9.37
N LEU A 80 15.43 17.96 -10.17
CA LEU A 80 15.23 18.37 -11.57
C LEU A 80 14.49 19.72 -11.66
N SER A 81 15.17 20.79 -11.24
CA SER A 81 14.57 22.11 -11.03
C SER A 81 13.99 22.74 -12.31
N LYS A 82 14.56 22.42 -13.48
CA LYS A 82 14.16 22.93 -14.80
C LYS A 82 12.94 22.24 -15.42
N VAL A 83 12.45 21.15 -14.83
CA VAL A 83 11.25 20.44 -15.31
C VAL A 83 9.98 21.22 -14.98
N SER A 84 10.00 22.02 -13.92
CA SER A 84 8.87 22.83 -13.46
C SER A 84 9.12 24.32 -13.74
N ALA A 85 8.06 25.02 -14.16
CA ALA A 85 8.07 26.48 -14.28
C ALA A 85 8.10 27.20 -12.91
N ARG A 86 7.91 26.46 -11.81
CA ARG A 86 7.88 26.96 -10.43
C ARG A 86 9.13 26.56 -9.65
N THR A 87 10.30 26.82 -10.21
CA THR A 87 11.62 26.46 -9.65
C THR A 87 11.77 26.78 -8.16
N ALA A 88 11.41 27.99 -7.73
CA ALA A 88 11.49 28.38 -6.32
C ALA A 88 10.63 27.47 -5.41
N LYS A 89 9.47 27.01 -5.90
CA LYS A 89 8.61 26.09 -5.16
C LYS A 89 9.19 24.68 -5.10
N SER A 90 9.85 24.25 -6.16
CA SER A 90 10.54 22.96 -6.22
C SER A 90 11.69 22.89 -5.21
N ILE A 91 12.47 23.98 -5.09
CA ILE A 91 13.54 24.13 -4.09
C ILE A 91 12.97 24.09 -2.68
N ASP A 92 11.92 24.88 -2.41
CA ASP A 92 11.20 24.91 -1.12
C ASP A 92 10.72 23.51 -0.69
N ILE A 93 10.19 22.71 -1.64
CA ILE A 93 9.80 21.32 -1.37
C ILE A 93 11.03 20.45 -1.00
N ALA A 94 12.11 20.53 -1.78
CA ALA A 94 13.32 19.75 -1.54
C ALA A 94 13.91 20.04 -0.15
N GLU A 95 14.02 21.31 0.23
CA GLU A 95 14.52 21.74 1.53
C GLU A 95 13.66 21.22 2.69
N HIS A 96 12.33 21.35 2.58
CA HIS A 96 11.41 20.87 3.62
C HIS A 96 11.49 19.36 3.80
N VAL A 97 11.62 18.61 2.71
CA VAL A 97 11.72 17.14 2.75
C VAL A 97 13.05 16.69 3.34
N VAL A 98 14.17 17.30 2.93
CA VAL A 98 15.49 17.04 3.52
C VAL A 98 15.49 17.40 5.01
N GLY A 99 14.83 18.49 5.40
CA GLY A 99 14.64 18.86 6.80
C GLY A 99 13.96 17.76 7.60
N VAL A 100 12.86 17.22 7.10
CA VAL A 100 12.14 16.08 7.74
C VAL A 100 13.01 14.83 7.81
N LEU A 101 13.74 14.48 6.75
CA LEU A 101 14.63 13.31 6.76
C LEU A 101 15.74 13.46 7.82
N ARG A 102 16.31 14.66 7.98
CA ARG A 102 17.29 14.97 9.04
C ARG A 102 16.68 14.89 10.43
N GLU A 103 15.47 15.41 10.62
CA GLU A 103 14.71 15.26 11.88
C GLU A 103 14.49 13.78 12.24
N TRP A 104 14.35 12.93 11.22
CA TRP A 104 14.25 11.47 11.37
C TRP A 104 15.58 10.76 11.60
N GLY A 105 16.69 11.48 11.69
CA GLY A 105 18.02 10.94 11.94
C GLY A 105 18.76 10.45 10.68
N CYS A 106 18.27 10.76 9.48
CA CYS A 106 18.95 10.43 8.24
C CYS A 106 20.08 11.43 7.94
N VAL A 107 21.15 10.96 7.30
CA VAL A 107 22.17 11.85 6.70
C VAL A 107 21.64 12.28 5.34
N ALA A 108 20.88 13.37 5.31
CA ALA A 108 20.20 13.83 4.10
C ALA A 108 20.77 15.14 3.54
N SER A 109 20.94 15.21 2.22
CA SER A 109 21.32 16.43 1.49
C SER A 109 20.55 16.53 0.17
N TRP A 110 20.59 17.69 -0.48
CA TRP A 110 20.09 17.83 -1.83
C TRP A 110 21.01 18.71 -2.68
N VAL A 111 20.98 18.51 -3.99
CA VAL A 111 21.66 19.30 -5.01
C VAL A 111 20.71 19.59 -6.16
N GLU A 112 20.91 20.72 -6.82
CA GLU A 112 20.19 21.05 -8.05
C GLU A 112 20.83 20.34 -9.25
N LEU A 113 20.02 19.69 -10.08
CA LEU A 113 20.44 19.05 -11.32
C LEU A 113 20.03 19.93 -12.49
N ALA A 114 20.96 20.80 -12.91
CA ALA A 114 20.68 21.87 -13.86
C ALA A 114 20.65 21.40 -15.33
N ASP A 115 21.28 20.29 -15.68
CA ASP A 115 21.39 19.79 -17.05
C ASP A 115 21.59 18.27 -17.05
N ALA A 116 21.63 17.68 -18.25
CA ALA A 116 21.73 16.23 -18.41
C ALA A 116 23.04 15.65 -17.88
N GLU A 117 24.15 16.37 -18.05
CA GLU A 117 25.45 15.95 -17.53
C GLU A 117 25.42 15.87 -16.00
N ALA A 118 24.83 16.86 -15.32
CA ALA A 118 24.65 16.84 -13.87
C ALA A 118 23.78 15.66 -13.41
N VAL A 119 22.74 15.28 -14.18
CA VAL A 119 21.91 14.11 -13.88
C VAL A 119 22.72 12.83 -14.02
N GLU A 120 23.44 12.65 -15.14
CA GLU A 120 24.27 11.47 -15.42
C GLU A 120 25.35 11.27 -14.35
N GLN A 121 26.08 12.34 -13.99
CA GLN A 121 27.08 12.30 -12.93
C GLN A 121 26.45 11.98 -11.56
N PHE A 122 25.24 12.48 -11.31
CA PHE A 122 24.53 12.24 -10.06
C PHE A 122 24.08 10.78 -9.94
N ILE A 123 23.51 10.18 -10.99
CA ILE A 123 23.03 8.79 -10.93
C ILE A 123 24.19 7.78 -10.92
N ALA A 124 25.33 8.11 -11.53
CA ALA A 124 26.52 7.25 -11.58
C ALA A 124 27.31 7.21 -10.26
N ASP A 125 27.03 8.11 -9.30
CA ASP A 125 27.75 8.16 -8.03
C ASP A 125 27.26 7.07 -7.05
N GLU A 126 27.86 5.89 -7.11
CA GLU A 126 27.48 4.74 -6.27
C GLU A 126 27.85 4.88 -4.78
N ASN A 127 28.52 5.96 -4.36
CA ASN A 127 28.98 6.12 -2.99
C ASN A 127 27.83 6.34 -1.98
N GLN A 128 26.65 6.75 -2.45
CA GLN A 128 25.48 7.05 -1.63
C GLN A 128 24.19 6.67 -2.35
N VAL A 129 23.09 6.56 -1.59
CA VAL A 129 21.77 6.36 -2.19
C VAL A 129 21.28 7.66 -2.80
N ASN A 130 21.35 7.71 -4.12
CA ASN A 130 20.92 8.86 -4.92
C ASN A 130 19.47 8.67 -5.35
N LEU A 131 18.65 9.71 -5.14
CA LEU A 131 17.26 9.71 -5.56
C LEU A 131 16.91 11.03 -6.22
N VAL A 132 16.31 10.95 -7.41
CA VAL A 132 15.92 12.12 -8.19
C VAL A 132 14.54 12.60 -7.78
N LEU A 133 14.41 13.88 -7.43
CA LEU A 133 13.14 14.53 -7.14
C LEU A 133 12.65 15.24 -8.41
N VAL A 134 11.50 14.83 -8.93
CA VAL A 134 10.91 15.36 -10.17
C VAL A 134 9.70 16.23 -9.83
N PRO A 135 9.82 17.57 -9.92
CA PRO A 135 8.72 18.49 -9.65
C PRO A 135 7.75 18.59 -10.83
N LEU A 136 6.45 18.52 -10.54
CA LEU A 136 5.36 18.62 -11.53
C LEU A 136 4.42 19.78 -11.19
N ASP A 137 4.07 20.59 -12.19
CA ASP A 137 3.23 21.79 -12.02
C ASP A 137 1.72 21.53 -11.90
N GLY A 138 1.29 20.32 -12.24
CA GLY A 138 -0.11 19.90 -12.21
C GLY A 138 -0.59 19.35 -10.86
N LYS A 139 -1.88 19.06 -10.82
CA LYS A 139 -2.53 18.28 -9.75
C LYS A 139 -2.42 16.79 -10.08
N ARG A 140 -2.74 15.96 -9.08
CA ARG A 140 -2.88 14.52 -9.30
C ARG A 140 -3.95 14.25 -10.36
N GLY A 141 -3.63 13.42 -11.34
CA GLY A 141 -4.51 13.09 -12.47
C GLY A 141 -4.22 13.90 -13.73
N ASP A 142 -3.49 15.01 -13.62
CA ASP A 142 -3.04 15.75 -14.78
C ASP A 142 -1.87 15.01 -15.45
N ARG A 143 -1.88 14.99 -16.79
CA ARG A 143 -0.74 14.45 -17.56
C ARG A 143 0.47 15.37 -17.33
N PRO A 144 1.65 14.84 -16.94
CA PRO A 144 2.86 15.63 -16.85
C PRO A 144 3.25 16.23 -18.21
N PRO A 145 3.98 17.36 -18.22
CA PRO A 145 4.62 17.89 -19.41
C PRO A 145 5.56 16.86 -20.07
N GLU A 146 5.74 16.94 -21.39
CA GLU A 146 6.53 15.92 -22.13
C GLU A 146 8.01 15.87 -21.70
N ASN A 147 8.63 17.01 -21.40
CA ASN A 147 9.99 17.04 -20.85
C ASN A 147 10.10 16.29 -19.51
N ALA A 148 9.05 16.32 -18.67
CA ALA A 148 9.01 15.55 -17.42
C ALA A 148 8.88 14.04 -17.71
N LEU A 149 8.08 13.67 -18.71
CA LEU A 149 7.90 12.27 -19.12
C LEU A 149 9.17 11.70 -19.73
N GLU A 150 9.92 12.48 -20.51
CA GLU A 150 11.24 12.11 -21.05
C GLU A 150 12.23 11.78 -19.92
N TRP A 151 12.33 12.66 -18.91
CA TRP A 151 13.18 12.41 -17.74
C TRP A 151 12.73 11.19 -16.92
N ILE A 152 11.42 11.03 -16.71
CA ILE A 152 10.88 9.87 -15.99
C ILE A 152 11.24 8.57 -16.73
N LYS A 153 11.07 8.56 -18.05
CA LYS A 153 11.43 7.41 -18.89
C LYS A 153 12.92 7.11 -18.81
N TYR A 154 13.76 8.14 -18.94
CA TYR A 154 15.21 7.99 -18.83
C TYR A 154 15.63 7.41 -17.47
N LEU A 155 15.08 7.93 -16.38
CA LEU A 155 15.39 7.43 -15.03
C LEU A 155 14.91 5.98 -14.82
N ASP A 156 13.77 5.59 -15.40
CA ASP A 156 13.32 4.18 -15.37
C ASP A 156 14.26 3.28 -16.21
N GLU A 157 14.74 3.72 -17.38
CA GLU A 157 15.68 2.98 -18.23
C GLU A 157 17.06 2.78 -17.55
N GLU A 158 17.52 3.79 -16.81
CA GLU A 158 18.76 3.75 -16.01
C GLU A 158 18.58 3.08 -14.63
N ASN A 159 17.43 2.45 -14.37
CA ASN A 159 17.08 1.84 -13.07
C ASN A 159 17.31 2.77 -11.87
N SER A 160 17.12 4.07 -12.06
CA SER A 160 17.36 5.08 -11.04
C SER A 160 16.13 5.31 -10.16
N ALA A 161 16.32 5.44 -8.85
CA ALA A 161 15.25 5.80 -7.95
C ALA A 161 14.82 7.25 -8.16
N PHE A 162 13.52 7.49 -8.30
CA PHE A 162 12.99 8.85 -8.32
C PHE A 162 11.67 8.98 -7.58
N GLN A 163 11.33 10.21 -7.22
CA GLN A 163 10.08 10.56 -6.56
C GLN A 163 9.46 11.79 -7.21
N LEU A 164 8.18 11.71 -7.53
CA LEU A 164 7.41 12.84 -8.04
C LEU A 164 6.94 13.73 -6.88
N CYS A 165 6.97 15.04 -7.06
CA CYS A 165 6.34 16.00 -6.16
C CYS A 165 5.52 17.02 -6.94
N SER A 166 4.41 17.49 -6.36
CA SER A 166 3.56 18.52 -6.99
C SER A 166 3.91 19.90 -6.46
N THR A 167 4.27 20.82 -7.34
CA THR A 167 4.51 22.24 -7.01
C THR A 167 3.19 23.00 -6.80
N ALA A 168 2.04 22.38 -7.06
CA ALA A 168 0.73 22.87 -6.66
C ALA A 168 0.38 22.51 -5.20
N SER A 169 1.14 21.60 -4.57
CA SER A 169 0.92 21.21 -3.17
C SER A 169 1.58 22.18 -2.19
N ASN A 170 1.02 22.29 -0.98
CA ASN A 170 1.68 23.01 0.11
C ASN A 170 2.64 22.05 0.85
N PRO A 171 3.96 22.30 0.82
CA PRO A 171 4.98 21.42 1.39
C PRO A 171 4.82 21.22 2.89
N VAL A 172 4.23 22.18 3.62
CA VAL A 172 3.97 22.04 5.05
C VAL A 172 3.15 20.79 5.35
N TYR A 173 2.19 20.46 4.49
CA TYR A 173 1.30 19.31 4.64
C TYR A 173 1.81 18.04 3.93
N SER A 174 2.49 18.17 2.79
CA SER A 174 2.94 17.02 1.99
C SER A 174 4.31 16.48 2.38
N ARG A 175 5.18 17.26 3.03
CA ARG A 175 6.59 16.90 3.30
C ARG A 175 6.78 15.57 4.02
N HIS A 176 5.95 15.23 5.02
CA HIS A 176 6.12 13.96 5.76
C HIS A 176 5.72 12.74 4.93
N GLY A 177 4.67 12.86 4.10
CA GLY A 177 4.30 11.78 3.18
C GLY A 177 5.38 11.58 2.11
N LEU A 178 5.88 12.69 1.57
CA LEU A 178 6.95 12.69 0.56
C LEU A 178 8.27 12.12 1.12
N ALA A 179 8.67 12.55 2.32
CA ALA A 179 9.82 12.00 3.02
C ALA A 179 9.67 10.50 3.32
N MET A 180 8.46 10.02 3.64
CA MET A 180 8.20 8.59 3.84
C MET A 180 8.49 7.78 2.57
N ALA A 181 7.96 8.22 1.42
CA ALA A 181 8.18 7.54 0.15
C ALA A 181 9.67 7.53 -0.26
N ILE A 182 10.37 8.65 -0.06
CA ILE A 182 11.81 8.78 -0.34
C ILE A 182 12.63 7.87 0.58
N LEU A 183 12.32 7.88 1.88
CA LEU A 183 13.00 7.02 2.85
C LEU A 183 12.88 5.55 2.46
N GLN A 184 11.69 5.10 2.04
CA GLN A 184 11.48 3.72 1.60
C GLN A 184 12.21 3.36 0.32
N LYS A 185 12.23 4.25 -0.69
CA LYS A 185 13.03 4.05 -1.90
C LYS A 185 14.52 3.91 -1.57
N ALA A 186 14.97 4.60 -0.54
CA ALA A 186 16.33 4.48 -0.05
C ALA A 186 16.58 3.28 0.89
N GLY A 187 15.59 2.39 1.06
CA GLY A 187 15.69 1.20 1.91
C GLY A 187 15.55 1.48 3.41
N GLY A 188 15.23 2.71 3.81
CA GLY A 188 14.97 3.08 5.19
C GLY A 188 13.53 2.81 5.63
N VAL A 189 13.31 2.82 6.95
CA VAL A 189 12.00 2.52 7.56
C VAL A 189 11.77 3.48 8.72
N HIS A 190 10.69 4.28 8.64
CA HIS A 190 10.37 5.18 9.74
C HIS A 190 9.79 4.45 10.95
N PHE A 191 8.76 3.64 10.71
CA PHE A 191 8.12 2.78 11.70
C PHE A 191 7.64 1.51 10.99
N SER A 192 7.42 0.45 11.75
CA SER A 192 6.78 -0.77 11.25
C SER A 192 5.54 -1.11 12.08
N THR A 193 4.65 -1.90 11.49
CA THR A 193 3.41 -2.36 12.14
C THR A 193 3.38 -3.87 12.11
N GLN A 194 2.94 -4.48 13.21
CA GLN A 194 2.86 -5.93 13.33
C GLN A 194 1.81 -6.36 14.37
N PRO A 195 1.28 -7.58 14.28
CA PRO A 195 0.55 -8.18 15.39
C PRO A 195 1.46 -8.35 16.62
N ALA A 196 0.90 -8.28 17.82
CA ALA A 196 1.63 -8.45 19.09
C ALA A 196 2.33 -9.81 19.17
N ASP A 197 1.63 -10.87 18.75
CA ASP A 197 2.23 -12.16 18.43
C ASP A 197 2.78 -12.12 16.99
N GLY A 198 3.99 -11.55 16.88
CA GLY A 198 4.56 -11.09 15.61
C GLY A 198 5.48 -12.09 14.90
N ASP A 199 5.83 -13.23 15.48
CA ASP A 199 6.91 -14.08 14.94
C ASP A 199 6.57 -14.67 13.57
N PHE A 200 5.36 -15.22 13.42
CA PHE A 200 4.87 -15.67 12.11
C PHE A 200 4.84 -14.52 11.09
N PHE A 201 4.44 -13.31 11.51
CA PHE A 201 4.31 -12.15 10.64
C PHE A 201 5.67 -11.63 10.14
N LYS A 202 6.66 -11.53 11.05
CA LYS A 202 8.03 -11.11 10.71
C LYS A 202 8.71 -12.10 9.76
N ASN A 203 8.38 -13.38 9.88
CA ASN A 203 8.93 -14.45 9.06
C ASN A 203 8.06 -14.76 7.83
N ALA A 204 7.31 -13.78 7.33
CA ALA A 204 6.48 -13.92 6.13
C ALA A 204 6.88 -12.95 5.02
N TRP A 205 6.75 -13.43 3.79
CA TRP A 205 6.63 -12.59 2.59
C TRP A 205 5.15 -12.43 2.24
N PHE A 206 4.79 -11.22 1.83
CA PHE A 206 3.44 -10.91 1.42
C PHE A 206 3.42 -10.54 -0.06
N ILE A 207 2.61 -11.28 -0.82
CA ILE A 207 2.47 -11.14 -2.27
C ILE A 207 1.09 -10.55 -2.55
N GLY A 208 1.04 -9.37 -3.18
CA GLY A 208 -0.20 -8.73 -3.59
C GLY A 208 -0.44 -8.96 -5.07
N LEU A 209 -1.69 -9.24 -5.45
CA LEU A 209 -2.09 -9.46 -6.83
C LEU A 209 -3.31 -8.60 -7.16
N ASP A 210 -3.21 -7.78 -8.22
CA ASP A 210 -4.32 -6.97 -8.72
C ASP A 210 -4.33 -6.86 -10.26
N LEU A 211 -5.48 -6.44 -10.80
CA LEU A 211 -5.70 -6.12 -12.20
C LEU A 211 -6.16 -4.66 -12.33
N GLY A 212 -5.56 -3.94 -13.26
CA GLY A 212 -5.87 -2.55 -13.56
C GLY A 212 -5.99 -2.31 -15.05
N ARG A 213 -6.35 -1.10 -15.44
CA ARG A 213 -6.35 -0.71 -16.86
C ARG A 213 -5.07 0.01 -17.27
N GLY A 214 -4.31 0.63 -16.37
CA GLY A 214 -3.07 1.34 -16.71
C GLY A 214 -3.18 2.30 -17.89
N GLY A 215 -4.31 3.03 -18.02
CA GLY A 215 -4.59 3.90 -19.17
C GLY A 215 -4.88 3.18 -20.50
N GLN A 216 -4.92 1.85 -20.51
CA GLN A 216 -5.22 1.05 -21.69
C GLN A 216 -6.72 1.10 -22.01
N ARG A 217 -7.01 1.34 -23.29
CA ARG A 217 -8.38 1.26 -23.84
C ARG A 217 -8.80 -0.19 -24.07
N GLU A 218 -7.82 -1.03 -24.42
CA GLU A 218 -7.99 -2.46 -24.67
C GLU A 218 -6.98 -3.26 -23.84
N GLY A 219 -7.45 -4.29 -23.14
CA GLY A 219 -6.63 -5.11 -22.25
C GLY A 219 -6.63 -4.63 -20.80
N ARG A 220 -5.90 -5.37 -19.97
CA ARG A 220 -5.66 -5.06 -18.56
C ARG A 220 -4.20 -5.25 -18.21
N ILE A 221 -3.74 -4.54 -17.20
CA ILE A 221 -2.44 -4.76 -16.59
C ILE A 221 -2.63 -5.67 -15.39
N ALA A 222 -2.04 -6.85 -15.42
CA ALA A 222 -1.82 -7.65 -14.23
C ALA A 222 -0.58 -7.13 -13.51
N ALA A 223 -0.65 -7.00 -12.19
CA ALA A 223 0.50 -6.65 -11.37
C ALA A 223 0.58 -7.56 -10.16
N ILE A 224 1.80 -8.01 -9.86
CA ILE A 224 2.13 -8.80 -8.68
C ILE A 224 3.26 -8.07 -7.95
N ALA A 225 3.06 -7.82 -6.66
CA ALA A 225 4.03 -7.12 -5.82
C ALA A 225 4.49 -8.03 -4.68
N LEU A 226 5.80 -8.10 -4.44
CA LEU A 226 6.41 -8.74 -3.28
C LEU A 226 6.74 -7.67 -2.23
N THR A 227 6.32 -7.88 -0.99
CA THR A 227 6.58 -6.94 0.11
C THR A 227 7.07 -7.64 1.37
N ALA A 228 7.91 -6.92 2.12
CA ALA A 228 8.34 -7.30 3.46
C ALA A 228 7.24 -7.02 4.51
N PRO A 229 7.37 -7.55 5.75
CA PRO A 229 6.41 -7.31 6.83
C PRO A 229 6.21 -5.83 7.20
N ASP A 230 7.19 -4.97 6.96
CA ASP A 230 7.07 -3.53 7.16
C ASP A 230 6.25 -2.81 6.05
N GLY A 231 5.81 -3.54 5.03
CA GLY A 231 5.08 -3.04 3.87
C GLY A 231 5.97 -2.50 2.74
N SER A 232 7.29 -2.57 2.88
CA SER A 232 8.22 -2.12 1.84
C SER A 232 8.15 -3.02 0.60
N LEU A 233 8.12 -2.40 -0.58
CA LEU A 233 8.19 -3.10 -1.86
C LEU A 233 9.59 -3.69 -2.04
N LYS A 234 9.67 -4.97 -2.43
CA LYS A 234 10.94 -5.69 -2.68
C LYS A 234 11.13 -6.06 -4.13
N ALA A 235 10.05 -6.43 -4.82
CA ALA A 235 10.06 -6.71 -6.24
C ALA A 235 8.64 -6.56 -6.82
N TYR A 236 8.55 -6.36 -8.13
CA TYR A 236 7.25 -6.37 -8.80
C TYR A 236 7.29 -6.90 -10.23
N TRP A 237 6.20 -7.54 -10.61
CA TRP A 237 5.97 -8.04 -11.96
C TRP A 237 4.73 -7.38 -12.55
N ARG A 238 4.78 -7.03 -13.84
CA ARG A 238 3.65 -6.45 -14.57
C ARG A 238 3.50 -7.15 -15.92
N ALA A 239 2.25 -7.37 -16.34
CA ALA A 239 1.97 -7.80 -17.70
C ALA A 239 0.75 -7.12 -18.28
N LEU A 240 0.85 -6.74 -19.54
CA LEU A 240 -0.32 -6.44 -20.35
C LEU A 240 -0.94 -7.76 -20.80
N LYS A 241 -2.25 -7.92 -20.52
CA LYS A 241 -3.05 -9.08 -20.87
C LYS A 241 -4.36 -8.66 -21.51
N ASP A 242 -5.16 -9.64 -21.89
CA ASP A 242 -6.51 -9.46 -22.43
C ASP A 242 -7.48 -8.72 -21.48
N LYS A 243 -8.70 -8.47 -21.96
CA LYS A 243 -9.71 -7.66 -21.27
C LYS A 243 -10.36 -8.34 -20.05
N THR A 244 -10.17 -9.65 -19.87
CA THR A 244 -10.86 -10.47 -18.85
C THR A 244 -10.48 -10.08 -17.43
N GLU A 245 -11.30 -10.42 -16.43
CA GLU A 245 -10.98 -10.20 -15.01
C GLU A 245 -10.22 -11.39 -14.38
N SER A 246 -10.03 -12.47 -15.14
CA SER A 246 -9.31 -13.67 -14.72
C SER A 246 -7.83 -13.57 -15.01
N LEU A 247 -7.07 -14.36 -14.25
CA LEU A 247 -5.66 -14.62 -14.50
C LEU A 247 -5.51 -16.07 -14.94
N PRO A 248 -5.37 -16.30 -16.26
CA PRO A 248 -5.15 -17.63 -16.77
C PRO A 248 -3.81 -18.21 -16.26
N LEU A 249 -3.67 -19.53 -16.36
CA LEU A 249 -2.55 -20.26 -15.75
C LEU A 249 -1.18 -19.77 -16.23
N ASP A 250 -1.04 -19.43 -17.51
CA ASP A 250 0.19 -18.92 -18.11
C ASP A 250 0.60 -17.57 -17.50
N VAL A 251 -0.34 -16.62 -17.37
CA VAL A 251 -0.12 -15.32 -16.73
C VAL A 251 0.26 -15.50 -15.26
N LEU A 252 -0.49 -16.33 -14.52
CA LEU A 252 -0.18 -16.64 -13.11
C LEU A 252 1.20 -17.30 -12.99
N SER A 253 1.49 -18.30 -13.82
CA SER A 253 2.74 -19.05 -13.78
C SER A 253 3.93 -18.17 -14.09
N HIS A 254 3.82 -17.29 -15.09
CA HIS A 254 4.90 -16.38 -15.43
C HIS A 254 5.18 -15.39 -14.29
N GLY A 255 4.13 -14.70 -13.81
CA GLY A 255 4.29 -13.68 -12.77
C GLY A 255 4.67 -14.25 -11.40
N LEU A 256 3.97 -15.28 -10.92
CA LEU A 256 4.24 -15.84 -9.59
C LEU A 256 5.57 -16.59 -9.52
N ARG A 257 6.00 -17.30 -10.58
CA ARG A 257 7.33 -17.94 -10.56
C ARG A 257 8.45 -16.92 -10.50
N TRP A 258 8.33 -15.82 -11.25
CA TRP A 258 9.31 -14.74 -11.21
C TRP A 258 9.32 -14.07 -9.82
N ILE A 259 8.15 -13.74 -9.25
CA ILE A 259 8.07 -13.18 -7.89
C ILE A 259 8.64 -14.15 -6.85
N MET A 260 8.39 -15.44 -7.03
CA MET A 260 8.91 -16.45 -6.12
C MET A 260 10.43 -16.58 -6.19
N SER A 261 11.04 -16.49 -7.37
CA SER A 261 12.50 -16.48 -7.46
C SER A 261 13.09 -15.28 -6.71
N GLN A 262 12.46 -14.10 -6.82
CA GLN A 262 12.88 -12.92 -6.05
C GLN A 262 12.74 -13.14 -4.53
N ALA A 263 11.66 -13.77 -4.09
CA ALA A 263 11.47 -14.08 -2.66
C ALA A 263 12.50 -15.10 -2.15
N GLU A 264 12.90 -16.07 -2.99
CA GLU A 264 13.90 -17.09 -2.67
C GLU A 264 15.32 -16.52 -2.62
N ASP A 265 15.67 -15.63 -3.56
CA ASP A 265 16.95 -14.91 -3.59
C ASP A 265 17.13 -14.02 -2.35
N LEU A 266 16.04 -13.46 -1.83
CA LEU A 266 16.05 -12.66 -0.60
C LEU A 266 16.10 -13.54 0.66
N GLU A 267 15.10 -14.41 0.85
CA GLU A 267 15.06 -15.35 1.97
C GLU A 267 14.05 -16.49 1.72
N SER A 268 14.57 -17.65 1.35
CA SER A 268 13.76 -18.81 0.92
C SER A 268 12.99 -19.51 2.03
N THR A 269 13.25 -19.25 3.32
CA THR A 269 12.62 -19.94 4.45
C THR A 269 11.32 -19.30 4.94
N ARG A 270 10.99 -18.10 4.46
CA ARG A 270 9.81 -17.37 4.94
C ARG A 270 8.49 -17.99 4.49
N HIS A 271 7.48 -17.82 5.33
CA HIS A 271 6.10 -18.13 4.99
C HIS A 271 5.60 -17.26 3.83
N LEU A 272 4.70 -17.78 3.02
CA LEU A 272 4.13 -17.05 1.88
C LEU A 272 2.65 -16.79 2.10
N ILE A 273 2.27 -15.50 2.07
CA ILE A 273 0.86 -15.08 2.07
C ILE A 273 0.59 -14.35 0.75
N LEU A 274 -0.22 -14.98 -0.10
CA LEU A 274 -0.70 -14.40 -1.34
C LEU A 274 -2.07 -13.77 -1.10
N ILE A 275 -2.21 -12.49 -1.44
CA ILE A 275 -3.42 -11.70 -1.28
C ILE A 275 -3.90 -11.28 -2.66
N ARG A 276 -5.07 -11.79 -3.05
CA ARG A 276 -5.75 -11.46 -4.32
C ARG A 276 -6.78 -10.36 -4.08
N ASP A 277 -6.72 -9.28 -4.86
CA ASP A 277 -7.82 -8.30 -4.86
C ASP A 277 -9.09 -8.90 -5.46
N GLY A 278 -10.20 -8.71 -4.78
CA GLY A 278 -11.51 -9.20 -5.19
C GLY A 278 -11.71 -10.69 -4.93
N ARG A 279 -12.85 -11.20 -5.41
CA ARG A 279 -13.10 -12.64 -5.45
C ARG A 279 -12.37 -13.21 -6.65
N CYS A 280 -11.76 -14.40 -6.52
CA CYS A 280 -11.27 -15.12 -7.69
C CYS A 280 -12.47 -15.33 -8.65
N PRO A 281 -12.37 -14.91 -9.92
CA PRO A 281 -13.39 -15.18 -10.92
C PRO A 281 -13.69 -16.68 -11.05
N ARG A 282 -14.87 -17.04 -11.56
CA ARG A 282 -15.28 -18.46 -11.65
C ARG A 282 -14.35 -19.30 -12.53
N ASP A 283 -13.73 -18.68 -13.52
CA ASP A 283 -12.76 -19.24 -14.45
C ASP A 283 -11.32 -19.25 -13.93
N GLU A 284 -11.07 -18.70 -12.74
CA GLU A 284 -9.76 -18.73 -12.08
C GLU A 284 -9.72 -19.86 -11.02
N ASN A 285 -8.98 -20.93 -11.34
CA ASN A 285 -8.95 -22.14 -10.52
C ASN A 285 -7.85 -22.07 -9.44
N LEU A 286 -8.15 -22.56 -8.22
CA LEU A 286 -7.17 -22.72 -7.15
C LEU A 286 -5.97 -23.58 -7.58
N GLU A 287 -6.18 -24.59 -8.43
CA GLU A 287 -5.10 -25.42 -8.96
C GLU A 287 -4.11 -24.61 -9.83
N HIS A 288 -4.55 -23.52 -10.47
CA HIS A 288 -3.62 -22.65 -11.20
C HIS A 288 -2.64 -21.95 -10.27
N TYR A 289 -3.12 -21.48 -9.12
CA TYR A 289 -2.26 -20.90 -8.09
C TYR A 289 -1.27 -21.91 -7.54
N LYS A 290 -1.72 -23.14 -7.23
CA LYS A 290 -0.82 -24.20 -6.76
C LYS A 290 0.24 -24.53 -7.82
N THR A 291 -0.15 -24.64 -9.08
CA THR A 291 0.78 -24.91 -10.20
C THR A 291 1.77 -23.77 -10.39
N ALA A 292 1.32 -22.53 -10.29
CA ALA A 292 2.16 -21.34 -10.46
C ALA A 292 3.15 -21.15 -9.29
N MET A 293 2.73 -21.45 -8.06
CA MET A 293 3.56 -21.39 -6.85
C MET A 293 4.47 -22.63 -6.68
N GLY A 294 4.30 -23.66 -7.52
CA GLY A 294 5.08 -24.89 -7.47
C GLY A 294 4.86 -25.68 -6.17
N GLN A 295 5.92 -26.30 -5.64
CA GLN A 295 5.86 -27.09 -4.40
C GLN A 295 5.85 -26.23 -3.12
N ARG A 296 5.86 -24.91 -3.23
CA ARG A 296 5.91 -24.01 -2.07
C ARG A 296 4.59 -24.02 -1.31
N ARG A 297 4.66 -24.10 0.01
CA ARG A 297 3.48 -23.96 0.90
C ARG A 297 3.13 -22.47 1.04
N PHE A 298 1.90 -22.10 0.71
CA PHE A 298 1.42 -20.71 0.80
C PHE A 298 -0.04 -20.62 1.27
N THR A 299 -0.39 -19.49 1.87
CA THR A 299 -1.78 -19.13 2.20
C THR A 299 -2.33 -18.21 1.12
N LEU A 300 -3.50 -18.53 0.56
CA LEU A 300 -4.20 -17.68 -0.41
C LEU A 300 -5.40 -17.00 0.26
N VAL A 301 -5.35 -15.67 0.31
CA VAL A 301 -6.38 -14.79 0.85
C VAL A 301 -7.03 -14.02 -0.29
N GLU A 302 -8.35 -14.05 -0.37
CA GLU A 302 -9.10 -13.09 -1.17
C GLU A 302 -9.44 -11.88 -0.29
N PHE A 303 -9.17 -10.67 -0.77
CA PHE A 303 -9.47 -9.43 -0.08
C PHE A 303 -10.40 -8.56 -0.93
N ILE A 304 -11.59 -8.27 -0.41
CA ILE A 304 -12.67 -7.65 -1.18
C ILE A 304 -12.99 -6.29 -0.58
N LYS A 305 -12.68 -5.24 -1.34
CA LYS A 305 -12.80 -3.83 -0.93
C LYS A 305 -14.23 -3.27 -1.00
N ARG A 306 -15.13 -3.93 -1.74
CA ARG A 306 -16.48 -3.41 -2.09
C ARG A 306 -17.57 -4.46 -1.90
N GLY A 307 -18.80 -4.00 -1.70
CA GLY A 307 -19.95 -4.89 -1.43
C GLY A 307 -19.79 -5.62 -0.10
N THR A 308 -19.19 -4.94 0.88
CA THR A 308 -19.06 -5.38 2.27
C THR A 308 -20.19 -4.74 3.08
N PRO A 309 -20.82 -5.46 4.03
CA PRO A 309 -21.77 -4.86 4.95
C PRO A 309 -21.15 -3.69 5.70
N LEU A 310 -21.91 -2.61 5.91
CA LEU A 310 -21.48 -1.51 6.77
C LEU A 310 -21.23 -2.03 8.20
N MET A 311 -20.22 -1.48 8.88
CA MET A 311 -19.88 -1.80 10.26
C MET A 311 -19.93 -0.52 11.09
N HIS A 312 -20.65 -0.55 12.22
CA HIS A 312 -20.75 0.58 13.15
C HIS A 312 -20.87 0.11 14.60
N VAL A 313 -20.45 0.95 15.55
CA VAL A 313 -20.68 0.75 16.99
C VAL A 313 -21.55 1.91 17.48
N GLY A 314 -22.84 1.66 17.65
CA GLY A 314 -23.81 2.72 17.90
C GLY A 314 -23.79 3.76 16.78
N CYS A 315 -23.44 5.00 17.10
CA CYS A 315 -23.32 6.12 16.15
C CYS A 315 -21.86 6.43 15.74
N ALA A 316 -20.91 5.53 16.01
CA ALA A 316 -19.49 5.71 15.69
C ALA A 316 -18.95 4.62 14.74
N GLU A 317 -17.82 4.92 14.08
CA GLU A 317 -17.00 3.92 13.40
C GLU A 317 -16.42 2.93 14.44
N PRO A 318 -16.31 1.63 14.12
CA PRO A 318 -15.56 0.69 14.96
C PRO A 318 -14.09 1.07 15.04
N ASN A 319 -13.37 0.57 16.05
CA ASN A 319 -11.93 0.70 16.07
C ASN A 319 -11.31 0.00 14.83
N PRO A 320 -10.28 0.59 14.20
CA PRO A 320 -9.56 -0.07 13.13
C PRO A 320 -8.91 -1.36 13.65
N GLY A 321 -9.04 -2.45 12.88
CA GLY A 321 -8.75 -3.81 13.32
C GLY A 321 -9.95 -4.58 13.85
N THR A 322 -11.14 -3.98 13.92
CA THR A 322 -12.36 -4.73 14.25
C THR A 322 -12.70 -5.72 13.14
N ILE A 323 -12.91 -6.98 13.50
CA ILE A 323 -13.40 -8.02 12.58
C ILE A 323 -14.72 -8.63 13.05
N LEU A 324 -15.57 -9.02 12.10
CA LEU A 324 -16.79 -9.78 12.32
C LEU A 324 -16.71 -11.09 11.54
N VAL A 325 -16.90 -12.22 12.21
CA VAL A 325 -16.84 -13.57 11.65
C VAL A 325 -18.23 -14.19 11.75
N PRO A 326 -19.05 -14.15 10.68
CA PRO A 326 -20.37 -14.76 10.68
C PRO A 326 -20.26 -16.29 10.72
N SER A 327 -21.03 -16.95 11.57
CA SER A 327 -20.95 -18.41 11.78
C SER A 327 -21.30 -19.23 10.51
N SER A 328 -22.08 -18.65 9.60
CA SER A 328 -22.55 -19.29 8.36
C SER A 328 -21.80 -18.85 7.10
N SER A 329 -20.79 -17.98 7.23
CA SER A 329 -20.08 -17.38 6.10
C SER A 329 -18.60 -17.77 6.09
N PRO A 330 -18.01 -18.08 4.93
CA PRO A 330 -16.57 -18.26 4.81
C PRO A 330 -15.80 -16.93 4.80
N PHE A 331 -16.49 -15.78 4.87
CA PHE A 331 -15.88 -14.46 4.87
C PHE A 331 -15.94 -13.84 6.27
N ALA A 332 -14.84 -13.20 6.68
CA ALA A 332 -14.82 -12.25 7.77
C ALA A 332 -14.90 -10.81 7.21
N ALA A 333 -15.72 -9.96 7.82
CA ALA A 333 -15.68 -8.52 7.57
C ALA A 333 -14.61 -7.88 8.47
N MET A 334 -13.95 -6.83 7.98
CA MET A 334 -12.85 -6.15 8.64
C MET A 334 -12.96 -4.66 8.44
N TYR A 335 -12.83 -3.93 9.54
CA TYR A 335 -12.73 -2.49 9.56
C TYR A 335 -11.25 -2.09 9.57
N ALA A 336 -10.70 -1.82 8.39
CA ALA A 336 -9.25 -1.68 8.20
C ALA A 336 -8.65 -0.41 8.80
N CYS A 337 -9.31 0.74 8.60
CA CYS A 337 -8.83 2.05 9.02
C CYS A 337 -10.02 3.00 9.27
N LEU A 338 -9.80 4.08 10.02
CA LEU A 338 -10.78 5.14 10.24
C LEU A 338 -10.76 6.16 9.09
N ALA A 339 -11.89 6.85 8.89
CA ALA A 339 -11.90 7.95 7.93
C ALA A 339 -11.04 9.12 8.46
N PRO A 340 -10.23 9.77 7.62
CA PRO A 340 -9.44 10.92 8.05
C PRO A 340 -10.31 12.17 8.33
N GLN A 341 -11.57 12.17 7.90
CA GLN A 341 -12.51 13.29 8.03
C GLN A 341 -13.72 12.87 8.89
N ARG A 342 -14.12 13.74 9.82
CA ARG A 342 -15.34 13.54 10.62
C ARG A 342 -16.57 13.54 9.72
N GLY A 343 -17.51 12.63 9.99
CA GLY A 343 -18.79 12.54 9.26
C GLY A 343 -18.75 11.70 7.97
N ILE A 344 -17.58 11.14 7.62
CA ILE A 344 -17.44 10.14 6.55
C ILE A 344 -17.22 8.79 7.21
N LEU A 345 -17.94 7.76 6.73
CA LEU A 345 -17.71 6.38 7.15
C LEU A 345 -16.72 5.72 6.19
N SER A 346 -15.63 5.17 6.71
CA SER A 346 -14.77 4.29 5.92
C SER A 346 -15.50 2.99 5.59
N GLY A 347 -15.37 2.55 4.35
CA GLY A 347 -15.95 1.29 3.90
C GLY A 347 -15.16 0.11 4.49
N PRO A 348 -15.81 -0.86 5.13
CA PRO A 348 -15.15 -2.08 5.55
C PRO A 348 -14.76 -2.95 4.35
N ALA A 349 -13.76 -3.80 4.54
CA ALA A 349 -13.39 -4.86 3.62
C ALA A 349 -13.91 -6.20 4.13
N LYS A 350 -13.90 -7.22 3.28
CA LYS A 350 -14.05 -8.61 3.72
C LYS A 350 -12.95 -9.47 3.16
N PHE A 351 -12.56 -10.49 3.89
CA PHE A 351 -11.55 -11.44 3.45
C PHE A 351 -12.01 -12.88 3.68
N ARG A 352 -11.46 -13.81 2.89
CA ARG A 352 -11.56 -15.25 3.13
C ARG A 352 -10.29 -15.95 2.70
N THR A 353 -10.01 -17.10 3.30
CA THR A 353 -8.95 -17.99 2.85
C THR A 353 -9.47 -19.03 1.86
N ARG A 354 -8.79 -19.17 0.73
CA ARG A 354 -9.05 -20.25 -0.25
C ARG A 354 -8.12 -21.46 -0.05
N LEU A 355 -6.92 -21.19 0.47
CA LEU A 355 -5.91 -22.17 0.83
C LEU A 355 -5.23 -21.67 2.10
N ASN A 356 -5.20 -22.49 3.16
CA ASN A 356 -4.67 -22.10 4.46
C ASN A 356 -3.94 -23.27 5.11
N PRO A 357 -2.79 -23.67 4.56
CA PRO A 357 -2.08 -24.83 5.06
C PRO A 357 -1.52 -24.54 6.45
N ASN A 358 -1.28 -23.28 6.82
CA ASN A 358 -0.78 -22.89 8.14
C ASN A 358 -1.91 -22.73 9.19
N GLU A 359 -3.14 -23.08 8.84
CA GLU A 359 -4.30 -23.09 9.75
C GLU A 359 -4.50 -21.75 10.49
N LEU A 360 -4.18 -20.64 9.83
CA LEU A 360 -4.32 -19.31 10.40
C LEU A 360 -5.80 -19.02 10.67
N SER A 361 -6.15 -18.70 11.92
CA SER A 361 -7.51 -18.31 12.28
C SER A 361 -7.90 -16.98 11.64
N HIS A 362 -9.21 -16.72 11.51
CA HIS A 362 -9.73 -15.42 11.07
C HIS A 362 -9.16 -14.26 11.89
N ARG A 363 -9.01 -14.45 13.20
CA ARG A 363 -8.41 -13.46 14.11
C ARG A 363 -6.95 -13.17 13.76
N LYS A 364 -6.12 -14.20 13.57
CA LYS A 364 -4.71 -14.03 13.21
C LYS A 364 -4.57 -13.36 11.84
N LEU A 365 -5.36 -13.76 10.85
CA LEU A 365 -5.39 -13.12 9.53
C LEU A 365 -5.90 -11.67 9.59
N GLY A 366 -6.93 -11.39 10.37
CA GLY A 366 -7.43 -10.03 10.61
C GLY A 366 -6.33 -9.14 11.19
N ALA A 367 -5.53 -9.65 12.13
CA ALA A 367 -4.41 -8.90 12.70
C ALA A 367 -3.30 -8.65 11.67
N ILE A 368 -2.94 -9.67 10.87
CA ILE A 368 -1.96 -9.56 9.79
C ILE A 368 -2.40 -8.50 8.76
N LEU A 369 -3.63 -8.63 8.24
CA LEU A 369 -4.17 -7.73 7.22
C LEU A 369 -4.29 -6.29 7.75
N THR A 370 -4.75 -6.12 8.99
CA THR A 370 -4.79 -4.80 9.64
C THR A 370 -3.38 -4.21 9.79
N SER A 371 -2.40 -5.01 10.22
CA SER A 371 -1.01 -4.53 10.33
C SER A 371 -0.49 -4.03 8.98
N LEU A 372 -0.76 -4.77 7.90
CA LEU A 372 -0.37 -4.40 6.53
C LEU A 372 -1.10 -3.16 6.00
N CYS A 373 -2.35 -2.91 6.40
CA CYS A 373 -3.07 -1.68 6.08
C CYS A 373 -2.45 -0.45 6.75
N HIS A 374 -1.80 -0.66 7.89
CA HIS A 374 -1.17 0.36 8.70
C HIS A 374 0.34 0.49 8.47
N SER A 375 0.92 -0.35 7.61
CA SER A 375 2.32 -0.25 7.19
C SER A 375 2.60 1.09 6.52
N ALA A 376 3.78 1.64 6.76
CA ALA A 376 4.24 2.77 5.98
C ALA A 376 4.40 2.31 4.53
N THR A 377 3.83 3.05 3.59
CA THR A 377 4.07 2.86 2.15
C THR A 377 4.45 4.21 1.54
N LEU A 378 3.62 4.75 0.65
CA LEU A 378 3.78 6.09 0.09
C LEU A 378 3.41 7.23 1.06
N SER A 379 2.96 6.90 2.27
CA SER A 379 2.53 7.84 3.30
C SER A 379 2.63 7.19 4.68
N TYR A 380 2.60 8.03 5.73
CA TYR A 380 2.47 7.60 7.11
C TYR A 380 1.01 7.36 7.54
N GLN A 381 0.04 7.79 6.72
CA GLN A 381 -1.38 7.55 6.97
C GLN A 381 -1.74 6.12 6.50
N PRO A 382 -2.56 5.38 7.26
CA PRO A 382 -2.97 4.02 6.90
C PRO A 382 -3.84 4.02 5.63
N ALA A 383 -3.85 2.89 4.94
CA ALA A 383 -4.70 2.64 3.79
C ALA A 383 -5.80 1.64 4.14
N GLY A 384 -6.96 1.74 3.49
CA GLY A 384 -8.02 0.72 3.61
C GLY A 384 -7.71 -0.61 2.93
N VAL A 385 -6.49 -0.77 2.41
CA VAL A 385 -6.01 -1.96 1.71
C VAL A 385 -4.62 -2.34 2.24
N PRO A 386 -4.32 -3.64 2.40
CA PRO A 386 -3.00 -4.10 2.81
C PRO A 386 -1.90 -3.60 1.86
N ALA A 387 -0.72 -3.26 2.38
CA ALA A 387 0.42 -2.80 1.58
C ALA A 387 0.69 -3.62 0.30
N PRO A 388 0.69 -4.97 0.30
CA PRO A 388 0.90 -5.74 -0.94
C PRO A 388 -0.13 -5.42 -2.02
N LEU A 389 -1.40 -5.25 -1.64
CA LEU A 389 -2.46 -4.86 -2.56
C LEU A 389 -2.43 -3.39 -2.92
N GLN A 390 -1.97 -2.53 -2.02
CA GLN A 390 -1.74 -1.12 -2.34
C GLN A 390 -0.73 -0.99 -3.48
N TRP A 391 0.39 -1.72 -3.38
CA TRP A 391 1.42 -1.77 -4.41
C TRP A 391 0.92 -2.34 -5.72
N SER A 392 0.35 -3.56 -5.72
CA SER A 392 -0.12 -4.20 -6.96
C SER A 392 -1.20 -3.37 -7.67
N ASN A 393 -2.15 -2.80 -6.92
CA ASN A 393 -3.18 -1.90 -7.46
C ASN A 393 -2.57 -0.64 -8.09
N GLY A 394 -1.63 0.00 -7.41
CA GLY A 394 -0.91 1.17 -7.92
C GLY A 394 -0.15 0.87 -9.21
N LEU A 395 0.63 -0.22 -9.21
CA LEU A 395 1.40 -0.69 -10.36
C LEU A 395 0.52 -1.08 -11.56
N ALA A 396 -0.65 -1.67 -11.30
CA ALA A 396 -1.61 -2.02 -12.34
C ALA A 396 -2.33 -0.80 -12.95
N LYS A 397 -2.35 0.33 -12.23
CA LYS A 397 -2.97 1.59 -12.66
C LYS A 397 -2.00 2.59 -13.26
N LEU A 398 -0.69 2.35 -13.15
CA LEU A 398 0.33 3.21 -13.72
C LEU A 398 0.01 3.57 -15.18
N SER A 399 -0.03 4.87 -15.44
CA SER A 399 -0.37 5.46 -16.72
C SER A 399 0.19 6.89 -16.79
N PHE A 400 0.11 7.54 -17.96
CA PHE A 400 0.59 8.91 -18.12
C PHE A 400 -0.14 9.96 -17.25
N SER A 401 -1.24 9.60 -16.58
CA SER A 401 -1.97 10.49 -15.66
C SER A 401 -1.99 9.98 -14.20
N ASP A 402 -1.53 8.75 -13.95
CA ASP A 402 -1.36 8.21 -12.60
C ASP A 402 0.03 7.57 -12.48
N LEU A 403 0.96 8.36 -11.97
CA LEU A 403 2.36 7.98 -11.76
C LEU A 403 2.71 7.90 -10.27
N GLN A 404 1.71 7.83 -9.37
CA GLN A 404 1.95 7.88 -7.93
C GLN A 404 2.88 6.73 -7.45
N PHE A 405 2.82 5.59 -8.14
CA PHE A 405 3.56 4.37 -7.82
C PHE A 405 4.78 4.14 -8.73
N SER A 406 5.28 5.17 -9.43
CA SER A 406 6.49 5.06 -10.29
C SER A 406 7.79 5.33 -9.52
N GLY A 407 8.93 5.17 -10.21
CA GLY A 407 10.28 5.46 -9.71
C GLY A 407 10.87 4.38 -8.82
N TRP A 408 10.45 3.13 -9.04
CA TRP A 408 10.93 1.95 -8.33
C TRP A 408 11.78 1.02 -9.21
N ALA A 409 12.25 1.51 -10.37
CA ALA A 409 13.02 0.71 -11.33
C ALA A 409 14.36 0.17 -10.76
N HIS A 410 14.92 0.83 -9.74
CA HIS A 410 16.08 0.35 -8.98
C HIS A 410 15.82 -0.98 -8.24
N LEU A 411 14.56 -1.36 -8.01
CA LEU A 411 14.21 -2.67 -7.46
C LEU A 411 14.10 -3.71 -8.57
N PRO A 412 14.33 -5.00 -8.25
CA PRO A 412 14.04 -6.08 -9.18
C PRO A 412 12.62 -5.96 -9.72
N HIS A 413 12.49 -5.90 -11.05
CA HIS A 413 11.20 -5.79 -11.70
C HIS A 413 11.21 -6.44 -13.08
N HIS A 414 10.01 -6.81 -13.54
CA HIS A 414 9.85 -7.36 -14.88
C HIS A 414 8.49 -6.97 -15.46
N THR A 415 8.51 -6.41 -16.68
CA THR A 415 7.30 -5.98 -17.41
C THR A 415 7.26 -6.69 -18.76
N VAL A 416 6.13 -7.32 -19.08
CA VAL A 416 5.96 -8.09 -20.32
C VAL A 416 4.62 -7.79 -21.01
N ASP A 417 4.52 -8.11 -22.31
CA ASP A 417 3.27 -8.12 -23.05
C ASP A 417 2.87 -9.58 -23.32
N LEU A 418 1.71 -10.00 -22.82
CA LEU A 418 1.18 -11.36 -22.90
C LEU A 418 -0.20 -11.40 -23.60
N ARG A 419 -0.50 -10.38 -24.40
CA ARG A 419 -1.74 -10.33 -25.19
C ARG A 419 -1.76 -11.28 -26.37
#